data_AF-A0A7Y3V6S2-F1
#
_entry.id   AF-A0A7Y3V6S2-F1
#
_cell.length_a   1.000
_cell.length_b   1.000
_cell.length_c   1.000
_cell.angle_alpha   90.00
_cell.angle_beta   90.00
_cell.angle_gamma   90.00
#
_symmetry.space_group_name_H-M   'P 1'
#
loop_
_entity.id
_entity.type
_entity.pdbx_description
1 polymer ?
#
loop_
_entity_poly.entity_id
_entity_poly.type
_entity_poly.pdbx_seq_one_letter_code
_entity_poly.pdbx_strand_id
1 'polypeptide(L)'
;MGNVNKIVEDIKSGKANLELLDDRVTQNKKLDFVQQSGFEKLCEFGNDETFKALYKKEGKYYYAEREYCADNAQTGSCEMQYDKLYQVIL
;
A
#
# COMPACT_ATOMS: atom_id res chain seq x y z
N MET A 1 18.49 3.82 9.92
CA MET A 1 17.53 2.80 9.46
C MET A 1 16.53 2.31 10.53
N GLY A 2 16.71 2.60 11.83
CA GLY A 2 15.83 2.07 12.90
C GLY A 2 14.36 2.51 12.90
N ASN A 3 13.98 3.58 12.20
CA ASN A 3 12.60 4.08 12.21
C ASN A 3 11.68 3.33 11.21
N VAL A 4 12.23 2.88 10.08
CA VAL A 4 11.45 2.22 9.01
C VAL A 4 10.93 0.85 9.45
N ASN A 5 11.78 0.04 10.09
CA ASN A 5 11.37 -1.28 10.56
C ASN A 5 10.23 -1.20 11.58
N LYS A 6 10.31 -0.25 12.52
CA LYS A 6 9.26 -0.01 13.50
C LYS A 6 7.93 0.39 12.84
N ILE A 7 7.98 1.30 11.87
CA ILE A 7 6.78 1.69 11.10
C ILE A 7 6.15 0.48 10.42
N VAL A 8 6.96 -0.38 9.79
CA VAL A 8 6.46 -1.59 9.13
C VAL A 8 5.87 -2.58 10.14
N GLU A 9 6.47 -2.75 11.31
CA GLU A 9 5.92 -3.59 12.39
C GLU A 9 4.61 -3.04 12.94
N ASP A 10 4.51 -1.72 13.12
CA ASP A 10 3.28 -1.05 13.55
C ASP A 10 2.17 -1.20 12.51
N ILE A 11 2.49 -1.10 11.20
CA ILE A 11 1.52 -1.37 10.11
C ILE A 11 1.06 -2.82 10.15
N LYS A 12 1.99 -3.78 10.23
CA LYS A 12 1.67 -5.22 10.26
C LYS A 12 0.85 -5.63 11.48
N SER A 13 1.07 -4.98 12.62
CA SER A 13 0.36 -5.25 13.87
C SER A 13 -0.93 -4.44 14.04
N GLY A 14 -1.29 -3.59 13.05
CA GLY A 14 -2.48 -2.73 13.10
C GLY A 14 -2.39 -1.59 14.13
N LYS A 15 -1.18 -1.26 14.59
CA LYS A 15 -0.90 -0.19 15.56
C LYS A 15 -0.52 1.14 14.90
N ALA A 16 -0.17 1.11 13.61
CA ALA A 16 0.14 2.33 12.88
C ALA A 16 -1.10 3.23 12.79
N ASN A 17 -0.89 4.52 13.03
CA ASN A 17 -1.92 5.52 12.77
C ASN A 17 -1.89 5.87 11.27
N LEU A 18 -2.95 5.48 10.56
CA LEU A 18 -3.05 5.58 9.11
C LEU A 18 -4.19 6.53 8.72
N GLU A 19 -3.87 7.57 7.97
CA GLU A 19 -4.86 8.43 7.32
C GLU A 19 -5.06 7.95 5.89
N LEU A 20 -6.28 7.51 5.55
CA LEU A 20 -6.62 7.08 4.19
C LEU A 20 -6.64 8.29 3.26
N LEU A 21 -5.79 8.26 2.24
CA LEU A 21 -5.70 9.33 1.23
C LEU A 21 -6.43 8.97 -0.07
N ASP A 22 -6.40 7.69 -0.44
CA ASP A 22 -7.00 7.21 -1.68
C ASP A 22 -7.42 5.75 -1.52
N ASP A 23 -8.61 5.40 -2.04
CA ASP A 23 -9.19 4.07 -2.04
C ASP A 23 -9.93 3.85 -3.35
N ARG A 24 -9.43 2.94 -4.19
CA ARG A 24 -9.92 2.76 -5.56
C ARG A 24 -9.90 1.31 -5.98
N VAL A 25 -10.87 0.96 -6.81
CA VAL A 25 -10.89 -0.31 -7.53
C VAL A 25 -10.35 -0.07 -8.93
N THR A 26 -9.32 -0.82 -9.33
CA THR A 26 -8.69 -0.73 -10.64
C THR A 26 -8.75 -2.07 -11.35
N GLN A 27 -9.06 -2.05 -12.65
CA GLN A 27 -8.89 -3.22 -13.53
C GLN A 27 -7.49 -3.26 -14.16
N ASN A 28 -6.74 -2.15 -14.08
CA ASN A 28 -5.39 -2.04 -14.62
C ASN A 28 -4.35 -2.33 -13.54
N LYS A 29 -3.42 -3.25 -13.82
CA LYS A 29 -2.40 -3.75 -12.87
C LYS A 29 -1.35 -2.71 -12.42
N LYS A 30 -1.51 -1.42 -12.70
CA LYS A 30 -0.49 -0.39 -12.39
C LYS A 30 -0.91 0.44 -11.17
N LEU A 31 0.00 0.51 -10.20
CA LEU A 31 -0.06 1.42 -9.06
C LEU A 31 0.30 2.82 -9.57
N ASP A 32 -0.69 3.58 -9.99
CA ASP A 32 -0.48 4.88 -10.66
C ASP A 32 0.06 5.95 -9.69
N PHE A 33 -0.29 5.89 -8.40
CA PHE A 33 0.12 6.89 -7.42
C PHE A 33 1.62 6.87 -7.11
N VAL A 34 2.29 5.71 -7.25
CA VAL A 34 3.73 5.56 -6.99
C VAL A 34 4.59 6.05 -8.16
N GLN A 35 4.02 6.06 -9.38
CA GLN A 35 4.72 6.54 -10.57
C GLN A 35 4.82 8.08 -10.63
N GLN A 36 4.16 8.79 -9.72
CA GLN A 36 4.36 10.22 -9.57
C GLN A 36 5.74 10.51 -8.96
N SER A 37 6.52 11.37 -9.63
CA SER A 37 7.86 11.77 -9.22
C SER A 37 7.89 12.20 -7.74
N GLY A 38 8.81 11.64 -6.96
CA GLY A 38 9.08 12.04 -5.56
C GLY A 38 8.78 11.01 -4.47
N PHE A 39 8.17 9.86 -4.78
CA PHE A 39 8.05 8.76 -3.83
C PHE A 39 9.30 7.86 -3.86
N GLU A 40 10.03 7.81 -2.76
CA GLU A 40 11.13 6.88 -2.53
C GLU A 40 10.57 5.61 -1.89
N LYS A 41 10.69 4.45 -2.56
CA LYS A 41 10.29 3.16 -1.98
C LYS A 41 11.30 2.74 -0.92
N LEU A 42 10.85 2.64 0.32
CA LEU A 42 11.69 2.23 1.45
C LEU A 42 11.70 0.72 1.66
N CYS A 43 10.53 0.09 1.56
CA CYS A 43 10.38 -1.35 1.80
C CYS A 43 9.13 -1.89 1.10
N GLU A 44 9.18 -3.15 0.67
CA GLU A 44 8.02 -3.94 0.25
C GLU A 44 7.90 -5.14 1.18
N PHE A 45 6.67 -5.45 1.60
CA PHE A 45 6.38 -6.52 2.55
C PHE A 45 5.01 -7.16 2.28
N GLY A 46 4.59 -7.18 1.01
CA GLY A 46 3.43 -7.92 0.54
C GLY A 46 3.67 -9.43 0.48
N ASN A 47 2.67 -10.15 -0.01
CA ASN A 47 2.68 -11.58 -0.31
C ASN A 47 2.07 -11.83 -1.71
N ASP A 48 1.84 -13.10 -2.08
CA ASP A 48 1.29 -13.47 -3.39
C ASP A 48 -0.11 -12.88 -3.66
N GLU A 49 -0.88 -12.61 -2.61
CA GLU A 49 -2.26 -12.13 -2.70
C GLU A 49 -2.38 -10.61 -2.55
N THR A 50 -1.42 -9.99 -1.87
CA THR A 50 -1.46 -8.56 -1.54
C THR A 50 -0.10 -7.91 -1.76
N PHE A 51 -0.08 -6.78 -2.46
CA PHE A 51 1.10 -5.93 -2.50
C PHE A 51 1.03 -4.92 -1.36
N LYS A 52 2.15 -4.78 -0.63
CA LYS A 52 2.27 -3.84 0.49
C LYS A 52 3.62 -3.18 0.45
N ALA A 53 3.66 -1.85 0.45
CA ALA A 53 4.93 -1.13 0.41
C ALA A 53 4.88 0.18 1.20
N LEU A 54 6.01 0.53 1.80
CA LEU A 54 6.23 1.80 2.47
C LEU A 54 7.07 2.71 1.57
N TYR A 55 6.61 3.94 1.42
CA TYR A 55 7.25 5.00 0.68
C TYR A 55 7.56 6.19 1.58
N LYS A 56 8.50 7.01 1.12
CA LYS A 56 8.81 8.30 1.70
C LYS A 56 8.72 9.38 0.64
N LYS A 57 8.07 10.49 0.97
CA LYS A 57 8.02 11.68 0.11
C LYS A 57 8.00 12.91 0.99
N GLU A 58 8.87 13.87 0.70
CA GLU A 58 8.91 15.17 1.40
C GLU A 58 8.94 15.06 2.94
N GLY A 59 9.66 14.07 3.46
CA GLY A 59 9.78 13.83 4.91
C GLY A 59 8.60 13.09 5.56
N LYS A 60 7.53 12.81 4.80
CA LYS A 60 6.38 12.01 5.25
C LYS A 60 6.48 10.56 4.78
N TYR A 61 5.78 9.69 5.48
CA TYR A 61 5.70 8.26 5.18
C TYR A 61 4.33 7.90 4.61
N TYR A 62 4.33 7.03 3.61
CA TYR A 62 3.13 6.61 2.91
C TYR A 62 3.09 5.09 2.80
N TYR A 63 1.95 4.51 3.12
CA TYR A 63 1.72 3.08 3.04
C TYR A 63 0.78 2.78 1.88
N ALA A 64 1.24 1.95 0.95
CA ALA A 64 0.47 1.44 -0.16
C ALA A 64 0.04 0.01 0.13
N GLU A 65 -1.24 -0.28 -0.05
CA GLU A 65 -1.79 -1.62 -0.03
C GLU A 65 -2.53 -1.88 -1.33
N ARG A 66 -2.35 -3.07 -1.89
CA ARG A 66 -3.10 -3.57 -3.03
C ARG A 66 -3.53 -4.98 -2.76
N GLU A 67 -4.82 -5.24 -2.93
CA GLU A 67 -5.36 -6.59 -2.97
C GLU A 67 -5.50 -7.03 -4.42
N TYR A 68 -4.85 -8.14 -4.79
CA TYR A 68 -4.99 -8.75 -6.11
C TYR A 68 -6.21 -9.66 -6.14
N CYS A 69 -6.87 -9.75 -7.29
CA CYS A 69 -7.99 -10.66 -7.51
C CYS A 69 -9.12 -10.49 -6.47
N ALA A 70 -9.38 -9.26 -6.04
CA ALA A 70 -10.33 -9.02 -4.97
C ALA A 70 -11.78 -9.40 -5.33
N ASP A 71 -12.09 -9.54 -6.63
CA ASP A 71 -13.39 -10.05 -7.09
C ASP A 71 -13.46 -11.58 -7.10
N ASN A 72 -12.35 -12.31 -6.93
CA ASN A 72 -12.29 -13.77 -7.09
C ASN A 72 -13.26 -14.52 -6.18
N ALA A 73 -13.42 -14.07 -4.94
CA ALA A 73 -14.37 -14.68 -3.99
C ALA A 73 -15.85 -14.51 -4.41
N GLN A 74 -16.17 -13.50 -5.22
CA GLN A 74 -17.53 -13.21 -5.69
C GLN A 74 -17.81 -13.69 -7.12
N THR A 75 -16.82 -13.60 -8.01
CA THR A 75 -16.99 -13.80 -9.47
C THR A 75 -16.19 -14.99 -9.99
N GLY A 76 -15.27 -15.55 -9.20
CA GLY A 76 -14.27 -16.52 -9.68
C GLY A 76 -13.27 -15.94 -10.67
N SER A 77 -13.23 -14.61 -10.82
CA SER A 77 -12.38 -13.89 -11.76
C SER A 77 -11.30 -13.09 -11.02
N CYS A 78 -10.18 -12.82 -11.68
CA CYS A 78 -9.08 -12.00 -11.14
C CYS A 78 -8.88 -10.78 -12.04
N GLU A 79 -9.92 -9.95 -12.11
CA GLU A 79 -9.95 -8.81 -13.01
C GLU A 79 -9.81 -7.49 -12.24
N MET A 80 -10.18 -7.47 -10.96
CA MET A 80 -10.15 -6.29 -10.12
C MET A 80 -9.02 -6.32 -9.09
N GLN A 81 -8.48 -5.13 -8.83
CA GLN A 81 -7.51 -4.85 -7.78
C GLN A 81 -8.06 -3.72 -6.91
N TYR A 82 -7.83 -3.80 -5.61
CA TYR A 82 -8.24 -2.74 -4.68
C TYR A 82 -6.98 -2.08 -4.18
N ASP A 83 -6.78 -0.84 -4.61
CA ASP A 83 -5.61 -0.02 -4.33
C ASP A 83 -5.96 0.98 -3.23
N LYS A 84 -5.15 0.99 -2.17
CA LYS A 84 -5.26 1.94 -1.08
C LYS A 84 -3.94 2.62 -0.82
N LEU A 85 -4.02 3.92 -0.56
CA LEU A 85 -2.89 4.74 -0.17
C LEU A 85 -3.22 5.42 1.16
N TYR A 86 -2.29 5.29 2.09
CA TYR A 86 -2.36 5.89 3.42
C TYR A 86 -1.18 6.80 3.66
N GLN A 87 -1.38 7.90 4.39
CA GLN A 87 -0.31 8.60 5.08
C GLN A 87 -0.11 7.93 6.44
N VAL A 88 1.14 7.64 6.80
CA VAL A 88 1.48 7.16 8.14
C VAL A 88 1.73 8.37 9.03
N ILE A 89 0.96 8.49 10.10
CA ILE A 89 1.09 9.54 11.12
C ILE A 89 2.00 9.02 12.23
N LEU A 90 3.14 9.68 12.43
CA LEU A 90 4.15 9.34 13.46
C LEU A 90 3.98 10.16 14.73
#